data_AF-A0A924CGU1-F1
#
_entry.id   AF-A0A924CGU1-F1
#
_cell.length_a   1.000
_cell.length_b   1.000
_cell.length_c   1.000
_cell.angle_alpha   90.00
_cell.angle_beta   90.00
_cell.angle_gamma   90.00
#
_symmetry.space_group_name_H-M   'P 1'
#
loop_
_entity.id
_entity.type
_entity.pdbx_description
1 polymer ?
#
loop_
_entity_poly.entity_id
_entity_poly.type
_entity_poly.pdbx_seq_one_letter_code
_entity_poly.pdbx_strand_id
1 'polypeptide(L)'
;IEFQILGGLGDGNPRPTGNMCSPGTDVVFHGVIDNRHCIPSTSKTYDGDQWVKGEVIVLGDSLITHIINGDTVLQYSKPQIGGGVVHNYDPKIKQDGKLLTEGFIALQSEGQPVDFRNIKILNLKGCMDPKSKKYKSYFVKEDDKACR
;
A
#
# COMPACT_ATOMS: atom_id res chain seq x y z
N ILE A 1 0.86 -2.18 7.22
CA ILE A 1 -0.12 -2.28 6.11
C ILE A 1 0.54 -2.97 4.96
N GLU A 2 -0.21 -3.88 4.35
CA GLU A 2 0.26 -4.82 3.35
C GLU A 2 -0.54 -4.63 2.07
N PHE A 3 0.18 -4.65 0.95
CA PHE A 3 -0.38 -4.87 -0.36
C PHE A 3 -0.28 -6.36 -0.63
N GLN A 4 -1.37 -7.11 -0.38
CA GLN A 4 -1.34 -8.56 -0.47
C GLN A 4 -1.35 -9.01 -1.93
N ILE A 5 -0.38 -9.85 -2.30
CA ILE A 5 -0.27 -10.41 -3.64
C ILE A 5 -0.62 -11.90 -3.56
N LEU A 6 -1.70 -12.29 -4.25
CA LEU A 6 -2.17 -13.67 -4.34
C LEU A 6 -2.17 -14.14 -5.79
N GLY A 7 -1.81 -15.41 -5.99
CA GLY A 7 -2.16 -16.18 -7.18
C GLY A 7 -3.48 -16.92 -6.96
N GLY A 8 -4.18 -17.23 -8.05
CA GLY A 8 -5.36 -18.08 -8.05
C GLY A 8 -5.04 -19.53 -7.69
N LEU A 9 -6.05 -20.28 -7.26
CA LEU A 9 -5.91 -21.69 -6.84
C LEU A 9 -6.37 -22.68 -7.93
N GLY A 10 -6.87 -22.21 -9.07
CA GLY A 10 -7.41 -23.07 -10.13
C GLY A 10 -8.72 -23.78 -9.77
N ASP A 11 -9.39 -23.38 -8.68
CA ASP A 11 -10.62 -23.98 -8.18
C ASP A 11 -11.90 -23.26 -8.65
N GLY A 12 -11.74 -22.18 -9.43
CA GLY A 12 -12.82 -21.34 -9.94
C GLY A 12 -13.39 -20.34 -8.93
N ASN A 13 -12.88 -20.31 -7.69
CA ASN A 13 -13.32 -19.34 -6.69
C ASN A 13 -12.58 -18.01 -6.84
N PRO A 14 -13.26 -16.85 -6.70
CA PRO A 14 -12.61 -15.56 -6.73
C PRO A 14 -11.53 -15.43 -5.64
N ARG A 15 -10.31 -15.12 -6.06
CA ARG A 15 -9.16 -14.84 -5.21
C ARG A 15 -8.43 -13.61 -5.74
N PRO A 16 -8.95 -12.40 -5.46
CA PRO A 16 -8.35 -11.16 -5.94
C PRO A 16 -6.97 -10.93 -5.30
N THR A 17 -6.18 -10.10 -5.97
CA THR A 17 -4.82 -9.69 -5.59
C THR A 17 -4.75 -8.16 -5.47
N GLY A 18 -3.72 -7.63 -4.83
CA GLY A 18 -3.67 -6.22 -4.46
C GLY A 18 -4.69 -5.87 -3.35
N ASN A 19 -5.00 -6.82 -2.47
CA ASN A 19 -5.83 -6.58 -1.29
C ASN A 19 -5.06 -5.70 -0.29
N MET A 20 -5.78 -5.06 0.62
CA MET A 20 -5.16 -4.39 1.78
C MET A 20 -5.28 -5.32 2.97
N CYS A 21 -4.17 -5.62 3.64
CA CYS A 21 -4.18 -6.25 4.96
C CYS A 21 -3.49 -5.38 6.02
N SER A 22 -3.99 -5.36 7.24
CA SER A 22 -3.64 -4.37 8.27
C SER A 22 -3.26 -5.00 9.62
N PRO A 23 -2.25 -5.87 9.73
CA PRO A 23 -1.88 -6.43 11.02
C PRO A 23 -1.36 -5.31 11.94
N GLY A 24 -1.97 -5.17 13.13
CA GLY A 24 -1.58 -4.13 14.09
C GLY A 24 -1.81 -2.70 13.58
N THR A 25 -2.65 -2.54 12.56
CA THR A 25 -3.02 -1.23 12.00
C THR A 25 -4.51 -1.21 11.63
N ASP A 26 -5.10 -0.03 11.54
CA ASP A 26 -6.41 0.19 10.95
C ASP A 26 -6.30 1.14 9.76
N VAL A 27 -7.32 1.13 8.90
CA VAL A 27 -7.47 2.10 7.80
C VAL A 27 -8.90 2.62 7.77
N VAL A 28 -9.09 3.79 7.16
CA VAL A 28 -10.41 4.30 6.81
C VAL A 28 -10.76 3.87 5.38
N PHE A 29 -11.80 3.05 5.28
CA PHE A 29 -12.38 2.57 4.03
C PHE A 29 -13.85 2.99 3.96
N HIS A 30 -14.27 3.58 2.83
CA HIS A 30 -15.61 4.18 2.69
C HIS A 30 -16.02 5.15 3.81
N GLY A 31 -15.05 5.93 4.32
CA GLY A 31 -15.29 6.99 5.30
C GLY A 31 -15.35 6.56 6.76
N VAL A 32 -15.25 5.26 7.04
CA VAL A 32 -15.21 4.72 8.42
C VAL A 32 -13.96 3.89 8.65
N ILE A 33 -13.54 3.74 9.90
CA ILE A 33 -12.49 2.78 10.26
C ILE A 33 -13.01 1.37 9.95
N ASP A 34 -12.26 0.63 9.13
CA ASP A 34 -12.62 -0.72 8.74
C ASP A 34 -12.04 -1.72 9.73
N ASN A 35 -12.92 -2.48 10.39
CA ASN A 35 -12.51 -3.48 11.38
C ASN A 35 -11.99 -4.78 10.75
N ARG A 36 -12.09 -4.93 9.41
CA ARG A 36 -11.57 -6.10 8.72
C ARG A 36 -10.06 -6.00 8.65
N HIS A 37 -9.41 -7.10 9.01
CA HIS A 37 -7.97 -7.22 8.83
C HIS A 37 -7.56 -7.20 7.36
N CYS A 38 -8.36 -7.80 6.47
CA CYS A 38 -8.13 -7.77 5.03
C CYS A 38 -9.37 -7.23 4.28
N ILE A 39 -9.14 -6.24 3.41
CA ILE A 39 -10.15 -5.69 2.50
C ILE A 39 -9.83 -6.22 1.10
N PRO A 40 -10.75 -7.01 0.49
CA PRO A 40 -10.56 -7.51 -0.85
C PRO A 40 -10.54 -6.35 -1.86
N SER A 41 -9.64 -6.42 -2.83
CA SER A 41 -9.63 -5.54 -3.99
C SER A 41 -10.72 -5.96 -5.00
N THR A 42 -10.94 -5.13 -6.01
CA THR A 42 -11.81 -5.46 -7.15
C THR A 42 -11.06 -6.15 -8.30
N SER A 43 -9.82 -6.59 -8.10
CA SER A 43 -9.04 -7.21 -9.17
C SER A 43 -9.63 -8.55 -9.62
N LYS A 44 -9.20 -9.00 -10.80
CA LYS A 44 -9.45 -10.39 -11.23
C LYS A 44 -8.64 -11.37 -10.39
N THR A 45 -8.98 -12.65 -10.52
CA THR A 45 -8.13 -13.76 -10.10
C THR A 45 -7.16 -14.08 -11.24
N TYR A 46 -5.92 -14.37 -10.90
CA TYR A 46 -4.86 -14.66 -11.86
C TYR A 46 -4.29 -16.04 -11.54
N ASP A 47 -4.78 -17.07 -12.24
CA ASP A 47 -4.38 -18.47 -12.03
C ASP A 47 -3.07 -18.82 -12.72
N GLY A 48 -2.29 -19.72 -12.10
CA GLY A 48 -1.03 -20.23 -12.64
C GLY A 48 0.10 -19.20 -12.70
N ASP A 49 1.21 -19.61 -13.32
CA ASP A 49 2.43 -18.80 -13.39
C ASP A 49 2.28 -17.67 -14.42
N GLN A 50 2.10 -16.45 -13.92
CA GLN A 50 2.02 -15.26 -14.75
C GLN A 50 2.54 -14.02 -14.02
N TRP A 51 2.99 -13.05 -14.80
CA TRP A 51 3.42 -11.76 -14.27
C TRP A 51 2.23 -10.82 -14.12
N VAL A 52 1.97 -10.41 -12.88
CA VAL A 52 1.00 -9.36 -12.56
C VAL A 52 1.74 -8.08 -12.21
N LYS A 53 1.37 -6.96 -12.84
CA LYS A 53 1.93 -5.65 -12.49
C LYS A 53 1.16 -5.07 -11.31
N GLY A 54 1.81 -4.90 -10.17
CA GLY A 54 1.28 -4.17 -9.02
C GLY A 54 1.89 -2.78 -8.91
N GLU A 55 1.07 -1.77 -8.62
CA GLU A 55 1.52 -0.42 -8.29
C GLU A 55 0.77 0.07 -7.05
N VAL A 56 1.49 0.78 -6.17
CA VAL A 56 0.91 1.40 -4.96
C VAL A 56 1.30 2.87 -4.94
N ILE A 57 0.30 3.74 -4.92
CA ILE A 57 0.49 5.19 -4.76
C ILE A 57 0.18 5.53 -3.31
N VAL A 58 1.15 6.08 -2.59
CA VAL A 58 1.02 6.45 -1.18
C VAL A 58 1.21 7.94 -1.03
N LEU A 59 0.15 8.66 -0.66
CA LEU A 59 0.16 10.10 -0.39
C LEU A 59 0.18 10.35 1.12
N GLY A 60 1.20 9.82 1.81
CA GLY A 60 1.26 9.81 3.27
C GLY A 60 0.05 9.10 3.87
N ASP A 61 -0.61 9.75 4.81
CA ASP A 61 -1.84 9.27 5.44
C ASP A 61 -3.12 9.66 4.68
N SER A 62 -3.02 10.48 3.63
CA SER A 62 -4.20 11.05 2.95
C SER A 62 -4.94 10.06 2.05
N LEU A 63 -4.22 9.38 1.16
CA LEU A 63 -4.79 8.43 0.21
C LEU A 63 -3.75 7.39 -0.19
N ILE A 64 -4.17 6.13 -0.15
CA ILE A 64 -3.42 5.00 -0.65
C ILE A 64 -4.25 4.35 -1.76
N THR A 65 -3.63 4.15 -2.92
CA THR A 65 -4.27 3.57 -4.10
C THR A 65 -3.50 2.34 -4.54
N HIS A 66 -4.21 1.22 -4.66
CA HIS A 66 -3.71 -0.03 -5.20
C HIS A 66 -4.13 -0.15 -6.67
N ILE A 67 -3.17 -0.49 -7.53
CA ILE A 67 -3.36 -0.66 -8.95
C ILE A 67 -2.84 -2.04 -9.35
N ILE A 68 -3.66 -2.78 -10.10
CA ILE A 68 -3.30 -4.08 -10.66
C ILE A 68 -3.48 -4.02 -12.18
N ASN A 69 -2.40 -4.32 -12.92
CA ASN A 69 -2.38 -4.31 -14.39
C ASN A 69 -2.92 -3.01 -15.03
N GLY A 70 -2.72 -1.87 -14.36
CA GLY A 70 -3.15 -0.54 -14.82
C GLY A 70 -4.53 -0.11 -14.32
N ASP A 71 -5.31 -1.02 -13.73
CA ASP A 71 -6.63 -0.71 -13.17
C ASP A 71 -6.53 -0.38 -11.68
N THR A 72 -7.20 0.68 -11.25
CA THR A 72 -7.35 0.97 -9.81
C THR A 72 -8.32 -0.03 -9.19
N VAL A 73 -7.83 -0.81 -8.21
CA VAL A 73 -8.60 -1.91 -7.62
C VAL A 73 -8.96 -1.71 -6.15
N LEU A 74 -8.29 -0.78 -5.45
CA LEU A 74 -8.60 -0.45 -4.06
C LEU A 74 -8.09 0.94 -3.69
N GLN A 75 -8.86 1.66 -2.88
CA GLN A 75 -8.46 2.94 -2.29
C GLN A 75 -8.89 3.02 -0.83
N TYR A 76 -8.00 3.52 0.02
CA TYR A 76 -8.25 3.76 1.44
C TYR A 76 -7.38 4.90 1.95
N SER A 77 -7.59 5.31 3.20
CA SER A 77 -6.93 6.47 3.80
C SER A 77 -6.64 6.25 5.28
N LYS A 78 -5.95 7.21 5.90
CA LYS A 78 -5.68 7.28 7.35
C LYS A 78 -5.18 5.95 7.94
N PRO A 79 -4.09 5.40 7.39
CA PRO A 79 -3.41 4.29 8.02
C PRO A 79 -3.00 4.70 9.44
N GLN A 80 -3.36 3.90 10.43
CA GLN A 80 -3.06 4.18 11.83
C GLN A 80 -2.66 2.92 12.57
N ILE A 81 -1.80 3.05 13.59
CA ILE A 81 -1.57 1.98 14.56
C ILE A 81 -2.91 1.67 15.23
N GLY A 82 -3.24 0.40 15.34
CA GLY A 82 -4.56 -0.03 15.76
C GLY A 82 -4.74 -1.51 15.50
N GLY A 83 -5.96 -1.93 15.20
CA GLY A 83 -6.27 -3.27 14.74
C GLY A 83 -5.89 -4.41 15.69
N GLY A 84 -6.26 -5.62 15.27
CA GLY A 84 -5.95 -6.88 15.96
C GLY A 84 -4.82 -7.66 15.28
N VAL A 85 -4.86 -8.99 15.43
CA VAL A 85 -4.01 -9.99 14.75
C VAL A 85 -2.53 -10.01 15.18
N VAL A 86 -2.04 -8.96 15.86
CA VAL A 86 -0.70 -8.94 16.44
C VAL A 86 -0.74 -9.28 17.93
N HIS A 87 0.12 -10.20 18.35
CA HIS A 87 0.30 -10.62 19.75
C HIS A 87 1.74 -10.36 20.20
N ASN A 88 1.98 -10.31 21.53
CA ASN A 88 3.31 -10.14 22.14
C ASN A 88 4.08 -8.89 21.66
N TYR A 89 3.37 -7.79 21.38
CA TYR A 89 3.97 -6.52 21.00
C TYR A 89 4.41 -5.70 22.21
N ASP A 90 5.36 -4.76 22.02
CA ASP A 90 5.69 -3.74 23.02
C ASP A 90 4.57 -2.68 23.06
N PRO A 91 3.87 -2.50 24.20
CA PRO A 91 2.84 -1.48 24.34
C PRO A 91 3.34 -0.04 24.09
N LYS A 92 4.65 0.22 24.26
CA LYS A 92 5.24 1.53 23.97
C LYS A 92 5.28 1.82 22.46
N ILE A 93 5.28 0.77 21.64
CA ILE A 93 5.29 0.85 20.17
C ILE A 93 3.86 0.88 19.63
N LYS A 94 2.96 0.01 20.14
CA LYS A 94 1.57 -0.08 19.68
C LYS A 94 0.68 1.01 20.32
N GLN A 95 0.90 2.25 19.90
CA GLN A 95 0.11 3.41 20.31
C GLN A 95 -1.13 3.56 19.40
N ASP A 96 -2.24 2.95 19.79
CA ASP A 96 -3.47 2.95 18.98
C ASP A 96 -3.97 4.35 18.66
N GLY A 97 -4.43 4.55 17.42
CA GLY A 97 -4.85 5.83 16.86
C GLY A 97 -3.72 6.68 16.27
N LYS A 98 -2.45 6.30 16.45
CA LYS A 98 -1.32 7.03 15.85
C LYS A 98 -1.32 6.88 14.33
N LEU A 99 -1.47 7.99 13.60
CA LEU A 99 -1.38 8.01 12.14
C LEU A 99 0.02 7.64 11.64
N LEU A 100 0.05 6.90 10.54
CA LEU A 100 1.25 6.44 9.86
C LEU A 100 1.45 7.24 8.57
N THR A 101 2.39 8.17 8.56
CA THR A 101 2.65 9.04 7.41
C THR A 101 3.87 8.61 6.59
N GLU A 102 4.72 7.76 7.15
CA GLU A 102 5.96 7.26 6.54
C GLU A 102 6.34 5.91 7.15
N GLY A 103 7.25 5.18 6.49
CA GLY A 103 7.71 3.88 6.96
C GLY A 103 8.64 3.19 5.97
N PHE A 104 8.96 1.93 6.26
CA PHE A 104 9.76 1.08 5.40
C PHE A 104 8.90 0.34 4.38
N ILE A 105 9.52 0.01 3.23
CA ILE A 105 8.95 -0.90 2.24
C ILE A 105 9.66 -2.24 2.39
N ALA A 106 8.89 -3.31 2.56
CA ALA A 106 9.39 -4.67 2.62
C ALA A 106 8.65 -5.54 1.59
N LEU A 107 9.35 -6.53 1.06
CA LEU A 107 8.77 -7.57 0.21
C LEU A 107 8.83 -8.88 0.98
N GLN A 108 7.70 -9.56 1.08
CA GLN A 108 7.52 -10.75 1.88
C GLN A 108 6.83 -11.83 1.04
N SER A 109 7.18 -13.09 1.28
CA SER A 109 6.35 -14.23 0.88
C SER A 109 5.46 -14.68 2.04
N GLU A 110 4.22 -15.07 1.73
CA GLU A 110 3.26 -15.59 2.73
C GLU A 110 2.96 -17.06 2.44
N GLY A 111 3.86 -17.94 2.86
CA GLY A 111 3.70 -19.41 2.78
C GLY A 111 3.84 -20.03 1.39
N GLN A 112 3.82 -19.22 0.31
CA GLN A 112 4.00 -19.67 -1.08
C GLN A 112 5.28 -19.06 -1.70
N PRO A 113 5.91 -19.70 -2.69
CA PRO A 113 6.92 -19.06 -3.53
C PRO A 113 6.36 -17.82 -4.25
N VAL A 114 7.19 -16.79 -4.41
CA VAL A 114 6.86 -15.57 -5.15
C VAL A 114 8.12 -15.02 -5.79
N ASP A 115 8.00 -14.60 -7.05
CA ASP A 115 9.08 -13.94 -7.79
C ASP A 115 8.77 -12.46 -7.99
N PHE A 116 9.78 -11.60 -7.81
CA PHE A 116 9.68 -10.17 -8.05
C PHE A 116 10.64 -9.73 -9.15
N ARG A 117 10.19 -8.81 -10.00
CA ARG A 117 11.06 -8.13 -10.97
C ARG A 117 10.60 -6.69 -11.19
N ASN A 118 11.49 -5.86 -11.75
CA ASN A 118 11.21 -4.47 -12.09
C ASN A 118 10.71 -3.63 -10.90
N ILE A 119 11.27 -3.85 -9.72
CA ILE A 119 10.95 -3.07 -8.52
C ILE A 119 11.48 -1.64 -8.71
N LYS A 120 10.58 -0.66 -8.72
CA LYS A 120 10.88 0.75 -8.92
C LYS A 120 10.18 1.57 -7.85
N ILE A 121 10.83 2.67 -7.45
CA ILE A 121 10.27 3.64 -6.51
C ILE A 121 10.39 5.03 -7.11
N LEU A 122 9.34 5.83 -6.95
CA LEU A 122 9.33 7.24 -7.32
C LEU A 122 8.93 8.05 -6.10
N ASN A 123 9.83 8.92 -5.64
CA ASN A 123 9.50 9.85 -4.57
C ASN A 123 8.63 11.00 -5.13
N LEU A 124 7.44 11.17 -4.56
CA LEU A 124 6.48 12.19 -4.98
C LEU A 124 6.66 13.53 -4.22
N LYS A 125 7.57 13.59 -3.25
CA LYS A 125 7.96 14.81 -2.54
C LYS A 125 9.26 15.38 -3.11
N GLY A 126 9.27 16.67 -3.43
CA GLY A 126 10.44 17.33 -4.00
C GLY A 126 10.25 18.82 -4.27
N CYS A 127 11.17 19.41 -5.03
CA CYS A 127 11.13 20.83 -5.32
C CYS A 127 9.97 21.18 -6.26
N MET A 128 9.07 22.04 -5.81
CA MET A 128 7.91 22.47 -6.60
C MET A 128 8.03 23.88 -7.20
N ASP A 129 9.18 24.55 -7.04
CA ASP A 129 9.47 25.83 -7.71
C ASP A 129 9.69 25.62 -9.22
N PRO A 130 8.79 26.11 -10.10
CA PRO A 130 8.91 25.92 -11.55
C PRO A 130 10.17 26.54 -12.17
N LYS A 131 10.84 27.45 -11.47
CA LYS A 131 12.10 28.07 -11.91
C LYS A 131 13.32 27.21 -11.58
N SER A 132 13.19 26.24 -10.68
CA SER A 132 14.28 25.36 -10.28
C SER A 132 14.54 24.28 -11.32
N LYS A 133 15.82 23.99 -11.62
CA LYS A 133 16.20 22.82 -12.44
C LYS A 133 15.84 21.49 -11.79
N LYS A 134 15.61 21.49 -10.47
CA LYS A 134 15.22 20.30 -9.69
C LYS A 134 13.71 20.06 -9.73
N TYR A 135 12.92 20.97 -10.31
CA TYR A 135 11.49 20.81 -10.48
C TYR A 135 11.14 19.58 -11.31
N LYS A 136 10.07 18.90 -10.91
CA LYS A 136 9.38 17.86 -11.68
C LYS A 136 7.89 18.08 -11.56
N SER A 137 7.18 17.98 -12.69
CA SER A 137 5.73 18.18 -12.75
C SER A 137 4.93 17.11 -12.01
N TYR A 138 5.55 15.98 -11.65
CA TYR A 138 4.91 14.90 -10.91
C TYR A 138 5.00 15.05 -9.38
N PHE A 139 5.73 16.05 -8.86
CA PHE A 139 5.77 16.25 -7.41
C PHE A 139 4.40 16.70 -6.90
N VAL A 140 3.96 16.09 -5.81
CA VAL A 140 2.66 16.35 -5.16
C VAL A 140 2.83 16.96 -3.77
N LYS A 141 4.07 16.98 -3.24
CA LYS A 141 4.41 17.58 -1.96
C LYS A 141 5.70 18.38 -2.07
N GLU A 142 5.65 19.62 -1.62
CA GLU A 142 6.82 20.51 -1.61
C GLU A 142 7.86 20.07 -0.57
N ASP A 143 9.13 20.21 -0.96
CA ASP A 143 10.29 20.13 -0.09
C ASP A 143 11.26 21.28 -0.43
N ASP A 144 11.20 22.36 0.35
CA ASP A 144 12.04 23.55 0.17
C ASP A 144 13.53 23.21 0.21
N LYS A 145 13.94 22.19 0.96
CA LYS A 145 15.33 21.77 1.04
C LYS A 145 15.77 21.11 -0.26
N ALA A 146 14.86 20.48 -0.98
CA ALA A 146 15.13 19.90 -2.30
C ALA A 146 15.28 20.97 -3.38
N CYS A 147 14.79 22.21 -3.18
CA CYS A 147 14.96 23.32 -4.12
C CYS A 147 16.32 24.02 -4.02
N ARG A 148 17.00 23.91 -2.88
CA ARG A 148 18.30 24.54 -2.60
C ARG A 148 19.47 23.74 -3.17
#